data_AF-A0A9E2ZL00-F1
#
_entry.id   AF-A0A9E2ZL00-F1
#
_cell.length_a   1.000
_cell.length_b   1.000
_cell.length_c   1.000
_cell.angle_alpha   90.00
_cell.angle_beta   90.00
_cell.angle_gamma   90.00
#
_symmetry.space_group_name_H-M   'P 1'
#
loop_
_entity.id
_entity.type
_entity.pdbx_description
1 polymer ?
#
loop_
_entity_poly.entity_id
_entity_poly.type
_entity_poly.pdbx_seq_one_letter_code
_entity_poly.pdbx_strand_id
1 'polypeptide(L)'
;MDTPALYRTRITHMRRAPAHHYFEHRSYSWYLDIDNLPRLPRWLRPFARFDARDHFDGVADDSLRQRIDAFLTTHGAAVPGGRITALLQARVLGYAFNPLTLYWCHDRNGVLRNVVAEVHNTRGEQHGYLLPRADSPVLAAKRLYASPFHPVDGHYLVRAPRPDRFLDIAVSLHRADEPAFVATMRGTRRRAVAAQVLWLQIAAPLAPLLARLDMGVQAAVLWLRGVPRVPWRPTVNGHIGIANAASHVDVTELPDPSVAS
;
A
#
# COMPACT_ATOMS: atom_id res chain seq x y z
N MET A 1 7.81 11.45 20.28
CA MET A 1 7.49 11.73 18.87
C MET A 1 8.33 10.81 18.01
N ASP A 2 7.74 9.91 17.22
CA ASP A 2 8.55 9.06 16.34
C ASP A 2 9.24 9.92 15.28
N THR A 3 10.55 9.77 15.18
CA THR A 3 11.33 10.45 14.14
C THR A 3 10.92 9.89 12.77
N PRO A 4 10.71 10.76 11.76
CA PRO A 4 10.52 10.34 10.38
C PRO A 4 11.58 9.33 9.95
N ALA A 5 11.13 8.28 9.27
CA ALA A 5 11.98 7.18 8.86
C ALA A 5 11.81 6.86 7.38
N LEU A 6 12.86 6.29 6.82
CA LEU A 6 12.88 5.72 5.48
C LEU A 6 13.01 4.21 5.62
N TYR A 7 12.13 3.46 4.99
CA TYR A 7 12.33 2.03 4.79
C TYR A 7 12.93 1.82 3.42
N ARG A 8 14.09 1.18 3.34
CA ARG A 8 14.57 0.64 2.06
C ARG A 8 13.81 -0.65 1.80
N THR A 9 12.92 -0.64 0.83
CA THR A 9 11.96 -1.70 0.60
C THR A 9 12.37 -2.62 -0.55
N ARG A 10 12.04 -3.90 -0.40
CA ARG A 10 12.10 -4.95 -1.40
C ARG A 10 10.66 -5.41 -1.61
N ILE A 11 10.16 -5.22 -2.82
CA ILE A 11 8.77 -5.51 -3.16
C ILE A 11 8.77 -6.70 -4.11
N THR A 12 8.16 -7.80 -3.67
CA THR A 12 8.03 -9.03 -4.46
C THR A 12 6.58 -9.20 -4.90
N HIS A 13 6.40 -9.64 -6.13
CA HIS A 13 5.12 -10.01 -6.73
C HIS A 13 5.26 -11.46 -7.20
N MET A 14 4.50 -12.37 -6.60
CA MET A 14 4.42 -13.76 -7.01
C MET A 14 3.00 -14.01 -7.51
N ARG A 15 2.85 -14.25 -8.81
CA ARG A 15 1.61 -14.72 -9.42
C ARG A 15 1.71 -16.23 -9.64
N ARG A 16 0.68 -16.97 -9.23
CA ARG A 16 0.58 -18.42 -9.46
C ARG A 16 -0.37 -18.77 -10.62
N ALA A 17 -1.41 -17.97 -10.84
CA ALA A 17 -2.39 -18.18 -11.91
C ALA A 17 -2.71 -16.90 -12.71
N PRO A 18 -3.03 -16.98 -14.02
CA PRO A 18 -3.03 -18.17 -14.87
C PRO A 18 -1.63 -18.57 -15.40
N ALA A 19 -0.61 -17.75 -15.13
CA ALA A 19 0.78 -18.06 -15.45
C ALA A 19 1.67 -17.72 -14.25
N HIS A 20 2.63 -18.60 -13.95
CA HIS A 20 3.59 -18.37 -12.89
C HIS A 20 4.53 -17.22 -13.27
N HIS A 21 4.51 -16.14 -12.49
CA HIS A 21 5.36 -14.97 -12.73
C HIS A 21 5.86 -14.42 -11.41
N TYR A 22 7.17 -14.38 -11.27
CA TYR A 22 7.84 -13.76 -10.13
C TYR A 22 8.52 -12.48 -10.60
N PHE A 23 8.27 -11.40 -9.87
CA PHE A 23 8.88 -10.11 -10.10
C PHE A 23 9.30 -9.49 -8.79
N GLU A 24 10.49 -8.90 -8.77
CA GLU A 24 11.00 -8.22 -7.60
C GLU A 24 11.67 -6.91 -8.01
N HIS A 25 11.41 -5.87 -7.23
CA HIS A 25 12.14 -4.62 -7.35
C HIS A 25 12.44 -4.01 -5.98
N ARG A 26 13.40 -3.09 -5.97
CA ARG A 26 13.79 -2.33 -4.78
C ARG A 26 13.22 -0.93 -4.87
N SER A 27 12.77 -0.41 -3.74
CA SER A 27 12.28 0.96 -3.60
C SER A 27 12.68 1.50 -2.22
N TYR A 28 12.17 2.68 -1.88
CA TYR A 28 12.15 3.18 -0.52
C TYR A 28 10.73 3.65 -0.20
N SER A 29 10.38 3.81 1.08
CA SER A 29 9.10 4.36 1.50
C SER A 29 9.29 5.21 2.75
N TRP A 30 8.54 6.30 2.87
CA TRP A 30 8.57 7.18 4.02
C TRP A 30 7.60 6.69 5.08
N TYR A 31 8.07 6.57 6.32
CA TYR A 31 7.25 6.34 7.49
C TYR A 31 7.27 7.56 8.39
N LEU A 32 6.11 8.18 8.56
CA LEU A 32 5.98 9.47 9.21
C LEU A 32 4.66 9.61 9.97
N ASP A 33 4.58 10.62 10.81
CA ASP A 33 3.36 11.09 11.41
C ASP A 33 2.68 12.08 10.45
N ILE A 34 1.43 11.85 10.09
CA ILE A 34 0.75 12.71 9.10
C ILE A 34 0.50 14.12 9.63
N ASP A 35 0.46 14.30 10.96
CA ASP A 35 0.30 15.61 11.61
C ASP A 35 1.65 16.32 11.80
N ASN A 36 2.77 15.61 11.63
CA ASN A 36 4.12 16.15 11.79
C ASN A 36 5.02 15.74 10.61
N LEU A 37 4.66 16.23 9.43
CA LEU A 37 5.41 15.99 8.20
C LEU A 37 6.83 16.59 8.27
N PRO A 38 7.85 15.89 7.74
CA PRO A 38 9.23 16.36 7.80
C PRO A 38 9.41 17.65 6.98
N ARG A 39 10.04 18.65 7.59
CA ARG A 39 10.38 19.92 6.92
C ARG A 39 11.78 19.83 6.30
N LEU A 40 11.84 19.72 4.98
CA LEU A 40 13.10 19.66 4.24
C LEU A 40 13.62 21.07 3.88
N PRO A 41 14.95 21.25 3.80
CA PRO A 41 15.56 22.47 3.24
C PRO A 41 14.97 22.84 1.88
N ARG A 42 14.88 24.14 1.56
CA ARG A 42 14.21 24.64 0.33
C ARG A 42 14.68 23.94 -0.95
N TRP A 43 15.97 23.66 -1.08
CA TRP A 43 16.57 22.98 -2.22
C TRP A 43 16.27 21.47 -2.29
N LEU A 44 15.88 20.84 -1.17
CA LEU A 44 15.44 19.43 -1.13
C LEU A 44 13.92 19.27 -1.28
N ARG A 45 13.13 20.34 -1.10
CA ARG A 45 11.66 20.29 -1.22
C ARG A 45 11.15 19.72 -2.54
N PRO A 46 11.79 19.89 -3.71
CA PRO A 46 11.34 19.23 -4.92
C PRO A 46 11.43 17.70 -4.86
N PHE A 47 12.27 17.12 -4.00
CA PHE A 47 12.57 15.68 -3.96
C PHE A 47 11.81 14.91 -2.90
N ALA A 48 11.08 15.59 -2.02
CA ALA A 48 10.12 14.95 -1.14
C ALA A 48 9.05 15.95 -0.70
N ARG A 49 7.85 15.79 -1.26
CA ARG A 49 6.63 16.47 -0.79
C ARG A 49 5.56 15.44 -0.44
N PHE A 50 4.70 15.82 0.48
CA PHE A 50 3.60 15.01 0.99
C PHE A 50 2.34 15.84 0.83
N ASP A 51 1.75 15.78 -0.36
CA ASP A 51 0.58 16.58 -0.69
C ASP A 51 -0.68 15.76 -0.42
N ALA A 52 -1.66 16.34 0.29
CA ALA A 52 -2.91 15.64 0.59
C ALA A 52 -3.67 15.23 -0.68
N ARG A 53 -3.55 16.01 -1.77
CA ARG A 53 -4.15 15.71 -3.09
C ARG A 53 -3.70 14.37 -3.70
N ASP A 54 -2.61 13.79 -3.20
CA ASP A 54 -2.07 12.52 -3.67
C ASP A 54 -2.71 11.31 -2.96
N HIS A 55 -3.66 11.58 -2.07
CA HIS A 55 -4.29 10.61 -1.18
C HIS A 55 -5.74 10.97 -0.91
N PHE A 56 -6.65 10.02 -1.18
CA PHE A 56 -8.10 10.12 -1.04
C PHE A 56 -8.73 11.30 -1.77
N ASP A 57 -10.01 11.19 -2.08
CA ASP A 57 -10.78 12.33 -2.56
C ASP A 57 -11.15 13.23 -1.38
N GLY A 58 -11.14 14.54 -1.61
CA GLY A 58 -11.40 15.53 -0.58
C GLY A 58 -11.63 16.90 -1.20
N VAL A 59 -11.95 17.88 -0.35
CA VAL A 59 -12.12 19.26 -0.76
C VAL A 59 -10.74 19.89 -1.03
N ALA A 60 -10.74 20.99 -1.78
CA ALA A 60 -9.56 21.82 -1.93
C ALA A 60 -9.03 22.24 -0.54
N ASP A 61 -7.71 22.24 -0.38
CA ASP A 61 -6.99 22.59 0.86
C ASP A 61 -7.18 21.66 2.07
N ASP A 62 -7.91 20.55 1.93
CA ASP A 62 -7.95 19.52 2.98
C ASP A 62 -6.54 18.99 3.29
N SER A 63 -6.21 18.94 4.57
CA SER A 63 -5.05 18.22 5.07
C SER A 63 -5.21 16.71 4.89
N LEU A 64 -4.08 15.98 4.86
CA LEU A 64 -4.09 14.51 4.83
C LEU A 64 -4.87 13.94 6.02
N ARG A 65 -4.77 14.60 7.18
CA ARG A 65 -5.50 14.24 8.40
C ARG A 65 -7.01 14.27 8.18
N GLN A 66 -7.55 15.36 7.64
CA GLN A 66 -8.98 15.55 7.36
C GLN A 66 -9.52 14.50 6.41
N ARG A 67 -8.79 14.20 5.33
CA ARG A 67 -9.19 13.18 4.34
C ARG A 67 -9.29 11.78 4.96
N ILE A 68 -8.32 11.40 5.79
CA ILE A 68 -8.34 10.12 6.49
C ILE A 68 -9.44 10.09 7.57
N ASP A 69 -9.68 11.19 8.27
CA ASP A 69 -10.78 11.29 9.24
C ASP A 69 -12.13 11.09 8.57
N ALA A 70 -12.34 11.74 7.42
CA ALA A 70 -13.55 11.58 6.64
C ALA A 70 -13.74 10.12 6.23
N PHE A 71 -12.70 9.48 5.67
CA PHE A 71 -12.73 8.06 5.32
C PHE A 71 -13.08 7.17 6.52
N LEU A 72 -12.41 7.34 7.65
CA LEU A 72 -12.66 6.55 8.86
C LEU A 72 -14.08 6.75 9.40
N THR A 73 -14.58 7.99 9.37
CA THR A 73 -15.92 8.34 9.84
C THR A 73 -16.98 7.67 8.98
N THR A 74 -16.86 7.71 7.65
CA THR A 74 -17.81 7.06 6.75
C THR A 74 -17.85 5.53 6.92
N HIS A 75 -16.79 4.93 7.49
CA HIS A 75 -16.72 3.49 7.78
C HIS A 75 -16.99 3.16 9.26
N GLY A 76 -17.43 4.11 10.08
CA GLY A 76 -17.73 3.87 11.51
C GLY A 76 -16.50 3.54 12.36
N ALA A 77 -15.31 3.93 11.92
CA ALA A 77 -14.02 3.57 12.53
C ALA A 77 -13.21 4.80 12.99
N ALA A 78 -13.91 5.90 13.29
CA ALA A 78 -13.30 7.15 13.71
C ALA A 78 -12.45 6.98 14.99
N VAL A 79 -11.26 7.60 14.99
CA VAL A 79 -10.32 7.62 16.13
C VAL A 79 -10.01 9.06 16.55
N PRO A 80 -10.97 9.78 17.18
CA PRO A 80 -10.86 11.21 17.41
C PRO A 80 -9.71 11.58 18.35
N GLY A 81 -8.82 12.46 17.88
CA GLY A 81 -7.61 12.89 18.62
C GLY A 81 -6.53 11.81 18.74
N GLY A 82 -6.70 10.70 18.01
CA GLY A 82 -5.72 9.65 17.91
C GLY A 82 -4.64 9.96 16.88
N ARG A 83 -3.44 9.43 17.11
CA ARG A 83 -2.30 9.62 16.22
C ARG A 83 -2.46 8.78 14.96
N ILE A 84 -2.03 9.31 13.81
CA ILE A 84 -1.95 8.52 12.57
C ILE A 84 -0.53 8.54 12.01
N THR A 85 0.04 7.35 11.86
CA THR A 85 1.31 7.17 11.17
C THR A 85 1.06 6.59 9.79
N ALA A 86 1.84 7.00 8.80
CA ALA A 86 1.67 6.59 7.42
C ALA A 86 2.96 6.04 6.83
N LEU A 87 2.85 5.01 5.99
CA LEU A 87 3.88 4.55 5.07
C LEU A 87 3.44 4.89 3.64
N LEU A 88 4.15 5.81 3.00
CA LEU A 88 3.80 6.35 1.68
C LEU A 88 5.04 6.67 0.84
N GLN A 89 4.84 7.01 -0.43
CA GLN A 89 5.87 7.62 -1.26
C GLN A 89 5.77 9.14 -1.23
N ALA A 90 6.92 9.79 -1.19
CA ALA A 90 6.97 11.24 -1.37
C ALA A 90 6.91 11.57 -2.86
N ARG A 91 6.33 12.72 -3.18
CA ARG A 91 6.41 13.33 -4.51
C ARG A 91 7.84 13.79 -4.77
N VAL A 92 8.38 13.37 -5.91
CA VAL A 92 9.73 13.68 -6.39
C VAL A 92 9.62 14.39 -7.73
N LEU A 93 10.19 15.59 -7.84
CA LEU A 93 10.18 16.44 -9.04
C LEU A 93 8.79 16.64 -9.65
N GLY A 94 7.77 16.78 -8.79
CA GLY A 94 6.39 16.96 -9.25
C GLY A 94 5.72 15.68 -9.72
N TYR A 95 6.32 14.50 -9.52
CA TYR A 95 5.71 13.20 -9.79
C TYR A 95 5.47 12.42 -8.50
N ALA A 96 4.28 11.83 -8.36
CA ALA A 96 3.91 10.98 -7.24
C ALA A 96 3.43 9.63 -7.78
N PHE A 97 3.90 8.55 -7.16
CA PHE A 97 3.46 7.20 -7.47
C PHE A 97 3.32 6.41 -6.18
N ASN A 98 2.07 6.26 -5.71
CA ASN A 98 1.71 5.64 -4.43
C ASN A 98 0.92 4.33 -4.69
N PRO A 99 1.55 3.25 -5.20
CA PRO A 99 0.83 2.02 -5.52
C PRO A 99 0.12 1.42 -4.29
N LEU A 100 0.71 1.62 -3.11
CA LEU A 100 0.15 1.28 -1.81
C LEU A 100 0.60 2.31 -0.78
N THR A 101 -0.37 2.88 -0.09
CA THR A 101 -0.18 3.70 1.11
C THR A 101 -0.85 3.01 2.30
N LEU A 102 -0.17 2.96 3.45
CA LEU A 102 -0.73 2.40 4.67
C LEU A 102 -0.81 3.48 5.74
N TYR A 103 -1.94 3.56 6.44
CA TYR A 103 -2.15 4.44 7.60
C TYR A 103 -2.46 3.59 8.82
N TRP A 104 -1.64 3.67 9.85
CA TRP A 104 -1.91 3.07 11.16
C TRP A 104 -2.59 4.11 12.04
N CYS A 105 -3.83 3.83 12.40
CA CYS A 105 -4.71 4.72 13.15
C CYS A 105 -4.76 4.29 14.61
N HIS A 106 -4.18 5.12 15.47
CA HIS A 106 -4.11 4.90 16.91
C HIS A 106 -5.22 5.65 17.61
N ASP A 107 -5.63 5.21 18.80
CA ASP A 107 -6.42 6.04 19.70
C ASP A 107 -5.55 7.02 20.51
N ARG A 108 -6.17 7.79 21.42
CA ARG A 108 -5.48 8.75 22.30
C ARG A 108 -4.49 8.09 23.27
N ASN A 109 -4.67 6.81 23.56
CA ASN A 109 -3.78 6.03 24.42
C ASN A 109 -2.61 5.42 23.61
N GLY A 110 -2.55 5.66 22.30
CA GLY A 110 -1.53 5.11 21.41
C GLY A 110 -1.81 3.67 20.94
N VAL A 111 -2.96 3.10 21.32
CA VAL A 111 -3.34 1.74 20.92
C VAL A 111 -3.78 1.75 19.47
N LEU A 112 -3.21 0.85 18.66
CA LEU A 112 -3.59 0.69 17.26
C LEU A 112 -5.03 0.16 17.18
N ARG A 113 -5.92 0.92 16.54
CA ARG A 113 -7.32 0.55 16.37
C ARG A 113 -7.62 0.02 14.98
N ASN A 114 -7.08 0.68 13.95
CA ASN A 114 -7.35 0.33 12.57
C ASN A 114 -6.10 0.58 11.70
N VAL A 115 -6.03 -0.11 10.57
CA VAL A 115 -5.10 0.19 9.48
C VAL A 115 -5.92 0.52 8.24
N VAL A 116 -5.60 1.61 7.55
CA VAL A 116 -6.19 1.93 6.25
C VAL A 116 -5.15 1.64 5.17
N ALA A 117 -5.51 0.83 4.20
CA ALA A 117 -4.69 0.55 3.03
C ALA A 117 -5.29 1.25 1.81
N GLU A 118 -4.63 2.28 1.32
CA GLU A 118 -5.02 2.98 0.09
C GLU A 118 -4.19 2.44 -1.08
N VAL A 119 -4.88 1.99 -2.12
CA VAL A 119 -4.25 1.41 -3.31
C VAL A 119 -4.58 2.28 -4.50
N HIS A 120 -3.56 2.62 -5.29
CA HIS A 120 -3.71 3.32 -6.56
C HIS A 120 -3.42 2.38 -7.71
N ASN A 121 -4.20 2.45 -8.79
CA ASN A 121 -3.88 1.76 -10.03
C ASN A 121 -3.16 2.69 -11.02
N THR A 122 -2.56 2.10 -12.06
CA THR A 122 -1.80 2.84 -13.08
C THR A 122 -2.65 3.76 -13.97
N ARG A 123 -3.99 3.72 -13.81
CA ARG A 123 -4.97 4.53 -14.53
C ARG A 123 -5.49 5.71 -13.71
N GLY A 124 -4.99 5.89 -12.49
CA GLY A 124 -5.36 7.00 -11.62
C GLY A 124 -6.60 6.76 -10.76
N GLU A 125 -7.15 5.54 -10.73
CA GLU A 125 -8.18 5.17 -9.76
C GLU A 125 -7.53 4.84 -8.42
N GLN A 126 -8.21 5.19 -7.33
CA GLN A 126 -7.79 4.93 -5.96
C GLN A 126 -8.89 4.21 -5.18
N HIS A 127 -8.50 3.40 -4.19
CA HIS A 127 -9.44 2.78 -3.26
C HIS A 127 -8.81 2.56 -1.89
N GLY A 128 -9.55 2.94 -0.84
CA GLY A 128 -9.18 2.67 0.55
C GLY A 128 -9.84 1.41 1.08
N TYR A 129 -9.05 0.54 1.71
CA TYR A 129 -9.49 -0.62 2.46
C TYR A 129 -9.30 -0.35 3.95
N LEU A 130 -10.36 -0.53 4.75
CA LEU A 130 -10.28 -0.48 6.20
C LEU A 130 -9.96 -1.88 6.75
N LEU A 131 -8.91 -1.98 7.56
CA LEU A 131 -8.44 -3.20 8.20
C LEU A 131 -8.56 -3.04 9.73
N PRO A 132 -9.48 -3.76 10.41
CA PRO A 132 -9.72 -3.59 11.84
C PRO A 132 -8.63 -4.19 12.74
N ARG A 133 -7.69 -4.96 12.18
CA ARG A 133 -6.54 -5.54 12.90
C ARG A 133 -5.30 -5.53 12.03
N ALA A 134 -4.14 -5.30 12.65
CA ALA A 134 -2.85 -5.27 11.96
C ALA A 134 -2.08 -6.60 12.03
N ASP A 135 -2.31 -7.36 13.10
CA ASP A 135 -1.48 -8.53 13.46
C ASP A 135 -2.00 -9.86 12.90
N SER A 136 -3.29 -9.91 12.55
CA SER A 136 -3.93 -11.06 11.90
C SER A 136 -4.28 -10.75 10.45
N PRO A 137 -4.20 -11.70 9.52
CA PRO A 137 -4.67 -11.50 8.14
C PRO A 137 -6.13 -11.04 8.16
N VAL A 138 -6.39 -9.88 7.59
CA VAL A 138 -7.75 -9.35 7.45
C VAL A 138 -8.26 -9.67 6.06
N LEU A 139 -9.44 -10.30 6.00
CA LEU A 139 -10.22 -10.47 4.78
C LEU A 139 -10.75 -9.13 4.30
N ALA A 140 -10.31 -8.68 3.13
CA ALA A 140 -10.84 -7.53 2.43
C ALA A 140 -11.36 -7.97 1.05
N ALA A 141 -12.65 -7.77 0.79
CA ALA A 141 -13.22 -8.05 -0.53
C ALA A 141 -12.48 -7.21 -1.58
N LYS A 142 -11.97 -7.83 -2.65
CA LYS A 142 -11.28 -7.12 -3.72
C LYS A 142 -12.26 -6.21 -4.45
N ARG A 143 -12.03 -4.90 -4.39
CA ARG A 143 -12.91 -3.90 -5.03
C ARG A 143 -12.19 -3.01 -6.06
N LEU A 144 -10.86 -3.01 -6.05
CA LEU A 144 -10.07 -2.23 -7.02
C LEU A 144 -9.56 -3.08 -8.18
N TYR A 145 -9.76 -2.56 -9.40
CA TYR A 145 -9.12 -3.04 -10.62
C TYR A 145 -7.64 -2.61 -10.65
N ALA A 146 -6.81 -3.25 -9.82
CA ALA A 146 -5.39 -2.91 -9.71
C ALA A 146 -4.52 -3.47 -10.86
N SER A 147 -5.05 -4.42 -11.64
CA SER A 147 -4.31 -5.07 -12.74
C SER A 147 -5.26 -5.58 -13.84
N PRO A 148 -4.95 -5.35 -15.14
CA PRO A 148 -5.77 -5.83 -16.24
C PRO A 148 -5.77 -7.34 -16.45
N PHE A 149 -4.98 -8.05 -15.65
CA PHE A 149 -4.79 -9.51 -15.71
C PHE A 149 -5.44 -10.23 -14.52
N HIS A 150 -6.23 -9.52 -13.70
CA HIS A 150 -7.01 -10.13 -12.63
C HIS A 150 -8.45 -9.61 -12.67
N PRO A 151 -9.44 -10.45 -13.02
CA PRO A 151 -10.84 -10.08 -12.82
C PRO A 151 -11.14 -9.76 -11.33
N VAL A 152 -12.26 -9.10 -11.05
CA VAL A 152 -12.61 -8.54 -9.71
C VAL A 152 -13.10 -9.62 -8.73
N ASP A 153 -12.92 -10.90 -9.07
CA ASP A 153 -13.22 -12.08 -8.26
C ASP A 153 -12.08 -12.42 -7.27
N GLY A 154 -12.48 -12.74 -6.03
CA GLY A 154 -11.61 -13.17 -4.91
C GLY A 154 -11.63 -12.22 -3.71
N HIS A 155 -10.86 -12.57 -2.68
CA HIS A 155 -10.64 -11.74 -1.49
C HIS A 155 -9.15 -11.52 -1.25
N TYR A 156 -8.80 -10.34 -0.73
CA TYR A 156 -7.45 -10.05 -0.26
C TYR A 156 -7.32 -10.46 1.21
N LEU A 157 -6.24 -11.14 1.54
CA LEU A 157 -5.74 -11.22 2.91
C LEU A 157 -4.61 -10.21 3.05
N VAL A 158 -4.82 -9.19 3.87
CA VAL A 158 -3.83 -8.16 4.13
C VAL A 158 -3.29 -8.31 5.54
N ARG A 159 -1.95 -8.38 5.65
CA ARG A 159 -1.22 -8.33 6.92
C ARG A 159 -0.29 -7.12 6.87
N ALA A 160 -0.55 -6.17 7.76
CA ALA A 160 0.15 -4.89 7.80
C ALA A 160 0.45 -4.48 9.26
N PRO A 161 1.31 -5.23 9.97
CA PRO A 161 1.71 -4.89 11.33
C PRO A 161 2.34 -3.50 11.37
N ARG A 162 2.23 -2.83 12.53
CA ARG A 162 2.91 -1.54 12.72
C ARG A 162 4.41 -1.74 12.53
N PRO A 163 5.05 -1.00 11.62
CA PRO A 163 6.47 -1.20 11.36
C PRO A 163 7.32 -0.57 12.45
N ASP A 164 8.39 -1.25 12.84
CA ASP A 164 9.40 -0.72 13.76
C ASP A 164 10.81 -0.90 13.20
N ARG A 165 11.64 -1.81 13.71
CA ARG A 165 12.97 -2.04 13.11
C ARG A 165 12.87 -2.54 11.66
N PHE A 166 11.85 -3.35 11.41
CA PHE A 166 11.56 -3.96 10.12
C PHE A 166 10.15 -3.61 9.66
N LEU A 167 10.01 -3.47 8.35
CA LEU A 167 8.74 -3.45 7.64
C LEU A 167 8.51 -4.84 7.06
N ASP A 168 7.33 -5.40 7.30
CA ASP A 168 6.88 -6.67 6.70
C ASP A 168 5.39 -6.60 6.41
N ILE A 169 5.06 -6.26 5.18
CA ILE A 169 3.69 -6.18 4.69
C ILE A 169 3.47 -7.33 3.71
N ALA A 170 2.34 -8.01 3.83
CA ALA A 170 1.94 -9.06 2.92
C ALA A 170 0.48 -8.83 2.48
N VAL A 171 0.24 -8.99 1.18
CA VAL A 171 -1.09 -8.95 0.57
C VAL A 171 -1.20 -10.19 -0.32
N SER A 172 -2.10 -11.11 -0.01
CA SER A 172 -2.42 -12.23 -0.90
C SER A 172 -3.84 -12.10 -1.44
N LEU A 173 -4.01 -12.40 -2.72
CA LEU A 173 -5.31 -12.55 -3.37
C LEU A 173 -5.62 -14.03 -3.46
N HIS A 174 -6.70 -14.45 -2.83
CA HIS A 174 -7.18 -15.83 -2.86
C HIS A 174 -8.40 -15.97 -3.79
N ARG A 175 -8.45 -17.08 -4.51
CA ARG A 175 -9.56 -17.48 -5.38
C ARG A 175 -9.82 -18.96 -5.18
N ALA A 176 -11.08 -19.33 -4.91
CA ALA A 176 -11.43 -20.71 -4.54
C ALA A 176 -10.46 -21.27 -3.46
N ASP A 177 -10.14 -20.42 -2.48
CA ASP A 177 -9.20 -20.68 -1.37
C ASP A 177 -7.72 -20.90 -1.73
N GLU A 178 -7.35 -20.84 -3.01
CA GLU A 178 -5.95 -20.90 -3.43
C GLU A 178 -5.33 -19.49 -3.61
N PRO A 179 -4.05 -19.29 -3.20
CA PRO A 179 -3.35 -18.02 -3.37
C PRO A 179 -2.98 -17.78 -4.84
N ALA A 180 -3.84 -17.07 -5.57
CA ALA A 180 -3.63 -16.73 -6.97
C ALA A 180 -2.48 -15.72 -7.15
N PHE A 181 -2.29 -14.82 -6.18
CA PHE A 181 -1.26 -13.79 -6.21
C PHE A 181 -0.83 -13.38 -4.79
N VAL A 182 0.46 -13.14 -4.60
CA VAL A 182 1.05 -12.68 -3.34
C VAL A 182 1.99 -11.52 -3.62
N ALA A 183 1.76 -10.39 -2.96
CA ALA A 183 2.68 -9.27 -2.89
C ALA A 183 3.27 -9.16 -1.49
N THR A 184 4.58 -8.99 -1.39
CA THR A 184 5.23 -8.65 -0.11
C THR A 184 6.05 -7.39 -0.25
N MET A 185 6.09 -6.58 0.81
CA MET A 185 6.94 -5.41 0.92
C MET A 185 7.70 -5.49 2.23
N ARG A 186 9.02 -5.73 2.11
CA ARG A 186 9.91 -5.89 3.26
C ARG A 186 10.97 -4.83 3.28
N GLY A 187 11.37 -4.34 4.45
CA GLY A 187 12.40 -3.32 4.51
C GLY A 187 13.00 -3.10 5.89
N THR A 188 14.13 -2.40 5.93
CA THR A 188 14.81 -2.02 7.18
C THR A 188 14.66 -0.53 7.41
N ARG A 189 14.34 -0.13 8.66
CA ARG A 189 14.20 1.27 9.05
C ARG A 189 15.54 2.00 8.98
N ARG A 190 15.52 3.20 8.42
CA ARG A 190 16.63 4.16 8.37
C ARG A 190 16.11 5.53 8.81
N ARG A 191 16.99 6.34 9.40
CA ARG A 191 16.62 7.70 9.83
C ARG A 191 16.45 8.60 8.61
N ALA A 192 15.31 9.26 8.48
CA ALA A 192 15.08 10.19 7.38
C ALA A 192 15.83 11.51 7.61
N VAL A 193 17.11 11.54 7.23
CA VAL A 193 17.96 12.73 7.25
C VAL A 193 18.17 13.27 5.83
N ALA A 194 18.39 14.58 5.72
CA ALA A 194 18.59 15.27 4.43
C ALA A 194 19.67 14.60 3.56
N ALA A 195 20.77 14.14 4.16
CA ALA A 195 21.84 13.43 3.47
C ALA A 195 21.35 12.12 2.81
N GLN A 196 20.39 11.44 3.42
CA GLN A 196 19.84 10.19 2.92
C GLN A 196 18.86 10.43 1.77
N VAL A 197 18.08 11.51 1.82
CA VAL A 197 17.26 11.97 0.70
C VAL A 197 18.14 12.34 -0.49
N LEU A 198 19.21 13.11 -0.25
CA LEU A 198 20.18 13.47 -1.28
C LEU A 198 20.86 12.24 -1.90
N TRP A 199 21.27 11.28 -1.07
CA TRP A 199 21.85 10.02 -1.55
C TRP A 199 20.87 9.23 -2.41
N LEU A 200 19.58 9.16 -2.04
CA LEU A 200 18.56 8.50 -2.86
C LEU A 200 18.41 9.17 -4.24
N GLN A 201 18.52 10.50 -4.30
CA GLN A 201 18.50 11.23 -5.57
C GLN A 201 19.76 10.97 -6.43
N ILE A 202 20.91 10.68 -5.83
CA ILE A 202 22.14 10.35 -6.56
C ILE A 202 22.17 8.88 -6.98
N ALA A 203 21.80 7.98 -6.06
CA ALA A 203 21.85 6.54 -6.28
C ALA A 203 20.72 6.04 -7.17
N ALA A 204 19.58 6.75 -7.22
CA ALA A 204 18.42 6.35 -8.02
C ALA A 204 17.55 7.55 -8.48
N PRO A 205 18.11 8.52 -9.24
CA PRO A 205 17.45 9.77 -9.64
C PRO A 205 16.13 9.59 -10.39
N LEU A 206 15.99 8.48 -11.11
CA LEU A 206 14.82 8.16 -11.93
C LEU A 206 13.97 7.05 -11.32
N ALA A 207 14.16 6.67 -10.05
CA ALA A 207 13.45 5.53 -9.44
C ALA A 207 11.92 5.54 -9.63
N PRO A 208 11.19 6.66 -9.45
CA PRO A 208 9.74 6.68 -9.72
C PRO A 208 9.39 6.46 -11.20
N LEU A 209 10.20 7.01 -12.12
CA LEU A 209 10.01 6.85 -13.56
C LEU A 209 10.36 5.42 -14.01
N LEU A 210 11.44 4.86 -13.48
CA LEU A 210 11.88 3.49 -13.72
C LEU A 210 10.90 2.48 -13.12
N ALA A 211 10.32 2.74 -11.95
CA ALA A 211 9.28 1.89 -11.37
C ALA A 211 8.01 1.87 -12.26
N ARG A 212 7.60 3.02 -12.81
CA ARG A 212 6.49 3.09 -13.78
C ARG A 212 6.83 2.36 -15.08
N LEU A 213 8.04 2.56 -15.60
CA LEU A 213 8.52 1.89 -16.81
C LEU A 213 8.58 0.37 -16.60
N ASP A 214 9.10 -0.08 -15.48
CA ASP A 214 9.18 -1.50 -15.12
C ASP A 214 7.76 -2.08 -15.00
N MET A 215 6.82 -1.41 -14.34
CA MET A 215 5.41 -1.85 -14.34
C MET A 215 4.80 -1.90 -15.75
N GLY A 216 5.13 -0.95 -16.61
CA GLY A 216 4.74 -0.97 -18.02
C GLY A 216 5.35 -2.15 -18.79
N VAL A 217 6.63 -2.44 -18.55
CA VAL A 217 7.36 -3.58 -19.13
C VAL A 217 6.81 -4.90 -18.62
N GLN A 218 6.52 -5.04 -17.33
CA GLN A 218 5.89 -6.23 -16.75
C GLN A 218 4.50 -6.44 -17.35
N ALA A 219 3.71 -5.37 -17.53
CA ALA A 219 2.42 -5.46 -18.20
C ALA A 219 2.56 -5.85 -19.69
N ALA A 220 3.60 -5.38 -20.38
CA ALA A 220 3.90 -5.76 -21.75
C ALA A 220 4.39 -7.21 -21.88
N VAL A 221 5.22 -7.69 -20.96
CA VAL A 221 5.68 -9.09 -20.88
C VAL A 221 4.50 -10.03 -20.65
N LEU A 222 3.58 -9.70 -19.74
CA LEU A 222 2.37 -10.49 -19.52
C LEU A 222 1.44 -10.50 -20.73
N TRP A 223 1.38 -9.40 -21.47
CA TRP A 223 0.65 -9.34 -22.73
C TRP A 223 1.30 -10.20 -23.83
N LEU A 224 2.63 -10.14 -23.98
CA LEU A 224 3.39 -10.97 -24.91
C LEU A 224 3.33 -12.46 -24.55
N ARG A 225 3.14 -12.79 -23.27
CA ARG A 225 2.92 -14.16 -22.78
C ARG A 225 1.47 -14.65 -22.91
N GLY A 226 0.60 -13.90 -23.59
CA GLY A 226 -0.75 -14.33 -23.93
C GLY A 226 -1.74 -14.33 -22.76
N VAL A 227 -1.45 -13.63 -21.65
CA VAL A 227 -2.40 -13.53 -20.54
C VAL A 227 -3.61 -12.72 -21.01
N PRO A 228 -4.85 -13.27 -20.95
CA PRO A 228 -6.04 -12.58 -21.41
C PRO A 228 -6.21 -11.27 -20.65
N ARG A 229 -6.33 -10.16 -21.39
CA ARG A 229 -6.69 -8.87 -20.81
C ARG A 229 -8.18 -8.92 -20.48
N VAL A 230 -8.52 -8.75 -19.22
CA VAL A 230 -9.91 -8.48 -18.87
C VAL A 230 -10.22 -7.08 -19.43
N PRO A 231 -11.29 -6.89 -20.20
CA PRO A 231 -11.68 -5.56 -20.63
C PRO A 231 -12.02 -4.74 -19.38
N TRP A 232 -11.41 -3.56 -19.28
CA TRP A 232 -11.73 -2.61 -18.23
C TRP A 232 -13.20 -2.24 -18.34
N ARG A 233 -13.94 -2.45 -17.27
CA ARG A 233 -15.24 -1.85 -17.06
C ARG A 233 -15.04 -0.80 -15.97
N PRO A 234 -15.41 0.47 -16.19
CA PRO A 234 -15.41 1.45 -15.11
C PRO A 234 -16.28 0.89 -13.98
N THR A 235 -15.77 0.93 -12.75
CA THR A 235 -16.59 0.67 -11.58
C THR A 235 -17.64 1.77 -11.54
N VAL A 236 -18.86 1.47 -12.00
CA VAL A 236 -19.99 2.38 -11.84
C VAL A 236 -20.22 2.50 -10.34
N ASN A 237 -20.01 3.73 -9.83
CA ASN A 237 -20.04 4.15 -8.42
C ASN A 237 -18.73 3.89 -7.64
N GLY A 238 -17.90 4.94 -7.54
CA GLY A 238 -16.80 5.08 -6.59
C GLY A 238 -17.28 5.21 -5.14
N HIS A 239 -18.13 4.31 -4.68
CA HIS A 239 -18.57 4.25 -3.29
C HIS A 239 -17.82 3.17 -2.52
N ILE A 240 -16.89 3.63 -1.68
CA ILE A 240 -16.70 3.26 -0.28
C ILE A 240 -17.18 1.83 0.02
N GLY A 241 -16.23 0.90 0.06
CA GLY A 241 -16.51 -0.51 0.21
C GLY A 241 -16.05 -1.08 1.54
N ILE A 242 -17.01 -1.43 2.38
CA ILE A 242 -16.81 -2.14 3.64
C ILE A 242 -16.16 -3.51 3.36
N ALA A 243 -15.10 -3.84 4.10
CA ALA A 243 -14.76 -5.23 4.38
C ALA A 243 -15.76 -5.72 5.43
N ASN A 244 -16.84 -6.36 4.98
CA ASN A 244 -17.78 -6.99 5.92
C ASN A 244 -17.04 -8.10 6.67
N ALA A 245 -16.89 -7.91 7.98
CA ALA A 245 -16.48 -8.95 8.90
C ALA A 245 -17.62 -9.99 8.98
N ALA A 246 -17.55 -11.03 8.16
CA ALA A 246 -18.46 -12.17 8.25
C ALA A 246 -17.76 -13.43 7.76
N SER A 247 -16.96 -14.03 8.64
CA SER A 247 -16.91 -15.46 8.97
C SER A 247 -15.54 -15.79 9.57
N HIS A 248 -15.57 -16.32 10.79
CA HIS A 248 -14.43 -16.97 11.41
C HIS A 248 -13.99 -18.15 10.52
N VAL A 249 -12.72 -18.16 10.10
CA VAL A 249 -12.06 -19.39 9.68
C VAL A 249 -11.03 -19.70 10.75
N ASP A 250 -11.24 -20.83 11.41
CA ASP A 250 -10.41 -21.36 12.48
C ASP A 250 -9.04 -21.75 11.90
N VAL A 251 -7.99 -21.07 12.33
CA VAL A 251 -6.61 -21.30 11.84
C VAL A 251 -5.99 -22.39 12.71
N THR A 252 -6.48 -23.63 12.55
CA THR A 252 -5.86 -24.80 13.21
C THR A 252 -5.60 -25.96 12.24
N GLU A 253 -5.90 -25.83 10.95
CA GLU A 253 -5.61 -26.88 9.94
C GLU A 253 -4.86 -26.31 8.73
N LEU A 254 -3.55 -26.09 8.87
CA LEU A 254 -2.62 -26.03 7.73
C LEU A 254 -1.52 -27.08 7.98
N PRO A 255 -1.30 -28.02 7.06
CA PRO A 255 -0.30 -29.06 7.24
C PRO A 255 1.12 -28.48 7.20
N ASP A 256 1.97 -29.01 8.08
CA ASP A 256 3.39 -28.69 8.24
C ASP A 256 4.15 -28.87 6.90
N PRO A 257 4.87 -27.85 6.40
CA PRO A 257 5.62 -27.93 5.15
C PRO A 257 6.88 -28.83 5.21
N SER A 258 7.04 -29.67 6.23
CA SER A 258 8.19 -30.56 6.41
C SER A 258 8.09 -31.92 5.68
N VAL A 259 7.00 -32.20 4.95
CA VAL A 259 6.83 -33.51 4.27
C VAL A 259 6.55 -33.32 2.78
N ALA A 260 7.61 -33.04 2.02
CA ALA A 260 7.66 -33.28 0.58
C ALA A 260 9.13 -33.50 0.18
N SER A 261 9.61 -34.72 0.43
CA SER A 261 10.83 -35.28 -0.16
C SER A 261 10.48 -36.14 -1.35
#